data_AF-G2KSA3-F1
#
_entry.id   AF-G2KSA3-F1
#
_cell.length_a   1.000
_cell.length_b   1.000
_cell.length_c   1.000
_cell.angle_alpha   90.00
_cell.angle_beta   90.00
_cell.angle_gamma   90.00
#
_symmetry.space_group_name_H-M   'P 1'
#
loop_
_entity.id
_entity.type
_entity.pdbx_description
1 polymer ?
#
loop_
_entity_poly.entity_id
_entity_poly.type
_entity_poly.pdbx_seq_one_letter_code
_entity_poly.pdbx_strand_id
1 'polypeptide(L)'
;MQVNIQDILQKAGLDEPLYPGKRVVKQCRQAGEFKSHCVVYDWRDPEKVRIEVKAGLSGRDLPPKELKKYPVSFQTPTFIEINVR
;
A
#
# COMPACT_ATOMS: atom_id res chain seq x y z
N MET A 1 -12.26 -11.30 -6.37
CA MET A 1 -12.92 -10.20 -7.08
C MET A 1 -12.21 -10.03 -8.42
N GLN A 2 -12.93 -10.07 -9.55
CA GLN A 2 -12.36 -9.80 -10.87
C GLN A 2 -12.55 -8.31 -11.17
N VAL A 3 -11.45 -7.56 -11.32
CA VAL A 3 -11.50 -6.13 -11.62
C VAL A 3 -10.47 -5.85 -12.71
N ASN A 4 -10.84 -5.00 -13.67
CA ASN A 4 -9.88 -4.47 -14.62
C ASN A 4 -8.84 -3.65 -13.86
N ILE A 5 -7.59 -4.14 -13.86
CA ILE A 5 -6.53 -3.52 -13.08
C ILE A 5 -6.20 -2.10 -13.57
N GLN A 6 -6.39 -1.82 -14.86
CA GLN A 6 -6.13 -0.50 -15.43
C GLN A 6 -7.06 0.56 -14.84
N ASP A 7 -8.33 0.22 -14.58
CA ASP A 7 -9.30 1.13 -13.97
C ASP A 7 -8.94 1.46 -12.52
N ILE A 8 -8.44 0.47 -11.78
CA ILE A 8 -7.95 0.67 -10.41
C ILE A 8 -6.73 1.57 -10.43
N LEU A 9 -5.80 1.35 -11.35
CA LEU A 9 -4.56 2.13 -11.46
C LEU A 9 -4.81 3.59 -11.84
N GLN A 10 -5.75 3.85 -12.76
CA GLN A 10 -6.18 5.21 -13.07
C GLN A 10 -6.78 5.92 -11.84
N LYS A 11 -7.62 5.23 -11.07
CA LYS A 11 -8.27 5.80 -9.89
C LYS A 11 -7.36 5.86 -8.66
N ALA A 12 -6.27 5.10 -8.63
CA ALA A 12 -5.33 5.05 -7.52
C ALA A 12 -4.59 6.38 -7.30
N GLY A 13 -4.52 7.25 -8.32
CA GLY A 13 -3.80 8.52 -8.26
C GLY A 13 -2.33 8.29 -7.93
N LEU A 14 -1.69 7.38 -8.68
CA LEU A 14 -0.26 7.13 -8.61
C LEU A 14 0.47 8.11 -9.52
N ASP A 15 1.57 8.68 -9.04
CA ASP A 15 2.42 9.57 -9.84
C ASP A 15 3.20 8.81 -10.93
N GLU A 16 3.36 7.50 -10.73
CA GLU A 16 4.08 6.61 -11.63
C GLU A 16 3.21 5.44 -12.09
N PRO A 17 3.41 4.93 -13.32
CA PRO A 17 2.73 3.74 -13.79
C PRO A 17 3.15 2.52 -12.96
N LEU A 18 2.18 1.64 -12.67
CA LEU A 18 2.40 0.32 -12.10
C LEU A 18 2.35 -0.74 -13.21
N TYR A 19 3.31 -1.66 -13.19
CA TYR A 19 3.42 -2.77 -14.14
C TYR A 19 3.94 -4.04 -13.44
N PRO A 20 3.79 -5.23 -14.03
CA PRO A 20 4.32 -6.48 -13.47
C PRO A 20 5.82 -6.39 -13.17
N GLY A 21 6.24 -6.76 -11.97
CA GLY A 21 7.61 -6.59 -11.47
C GLY A 21 7.85 -5.28 -10.69
N LYS A 22 6.90 -4.34 -10.68
CA LYS A 22 7.06 -3.06 -9.99
C LYS A 22 6.39 -3.04 -8.61
N ARG A 23 7.00 -2.25 -7.72
CA ARG A 23 6.46 -1.86 -6.43
C ARG A 23 6.47 -0.35 -6.30
N VAL A 24 5.33 0.24 -5.95
CA VAL A 24 5.16 1.69 -5.78
C VAL A 24 4.67 1.98 -4.36
N VAL A 25 5.20 3.04 -3.76
CA VAL A 25 4.79 3.50 -2.42
C VAL A 25 4.17 4.89 -2.56
N LYS A 26 2.86 4.98 -2.36
CA LYS A 26 2.12 6.24 -2.31
C LYS A 26 2.12 6.78 -0.89
N GLN A 27 2.72 7.96 -0.69
CA GLN A 27 2.80 8.60 0.61
C GLN A 27 1.52 9.37 0.95
N CYS A 28 0.91 9.07 2.09
CA CYS A 28 -0.26 9.78 2.62
C CYS A 28 0.17 10.60 3.85
N ARG A 29 0.84 11.73 3.60
CA ARG A 29 1.33 12.63 4.66
C ARG A 29 0.15 13.30 5.36
N GLN A 30 0.12 13.18 6.69
CA GLN A 30 -0.85 13.88 7.54
C GLN A 30 -0.11 14.59 8.68
N ALA A 31 -0.60 15.79 9.03
CA ALA A 31 -0.03 16.58 10.12
C ALA A 31 -0.33 15.93 11.48
N GLY A 32 0.70 15.85 12.33
CA GLY A 32 0.64 15.24 13.66
C GLY A 32 1.44 13.94 13.75
N GLU A 33 1.89 13.63 14.97
CA GLU A 33 2.68 12.43 15.23
C GLU A 33 1.87 11.16 15.00
N PHE A 34 2.50 10.16 14.38
CA PHE A 34 1.94 8.82 14.14
C PHE A 34 0.62 8.79 13.34
N LYS A 35 0.36 9.81 12.52
CA LYS A 35 -0.81 9.88 11.61
C LYS A 35 -0.48 9.60 10.15
N SER A 36 0.76 9.88 9.73
CA SER A 36 1.20 9.63 8.37
C SER A 36 1.26 8.13 8.06
N HIS A 37 0.76 7.73 6.90
CA HIS A 37 0.77 6.35 6.44
C HIS A 37 1.11 6.31 4.95
N CYS A 38 1.25 5.12 4.39
CA CYS A 38 1.44 4.94 2.96
C CYS A 38 0.61 3.77 2.45
N VAL A 39 0.31 3.82 1.15
CA VAL A 39 -0.29 2.70 0.42
C VAL A 39 0.79 2.11 -0.49
N VAL A 40 1.09 0.85 -0.27
CA VAL A 40 2.06 0.07 -1.05
C VAL A 40 1.30 -0.71 -2.10
N TYR A 41 1.61 -0.44 -3.37
CA TYR A 41 1.11 -1.19 -4.51
C TYR A 41 2.22 -2.12 -4.97
N ASP A 42 2.04 -3.43 -4.80
CA ASP A 42 3.03 -4.44 -5.13
C ASP A 42 2.49 -5.36 -6.22
N TRP A 43 3.04 -5.22 -7.43
CA TRP A 43 2.76 -6.08 -8.58
C TRP A 43 4.00 -6.88 -8.97
N ARG A 44 4.88 -7.20 -8.03
CA ARG A 44 6.05 -8.03 -8.33
C ARG A 44 5.68 -9.46 -8.71
N ASP A 45 4.56 -9.96 -8.21
CA ASP A 45 3.97 -11.23 -8.63
C ASP A 45 3.05 -10.99 -9.84
N PRO A 46 3.33 -11.53 -11.03
CA PRO A 46 2.52 -11.27 -12.21
C PRO A 46 1.05 -11.71 -12.06
N GLU A 47 0.77 -12.72 -11.22
CA GLU A 47 -0.56 -13.30 -11.04
C GLU A 47 -1.42 -12.51 -10.04
N LYS A 48 -0.82 -11.63 -9.24
CA LYS A 48 -1.54 -10.87 -8.21
C LYS A 48 -0.94 -9.51 -7.92
N VAL A 49 -1.82 -8.55 -7.67
CA VAL A 49 -1.47 -7.23 -7.14
C VAL A 49 -1.92 -7.13 -5.70
N ARG A 50 -0.95 -6.90 -4.81
CA ARG A 50 -1.21 -6.64 -3.40
C ARG A 50 -1.18 -5.14 -3.16
N ILE A 51 -2.27 -4.61 -2.61
CA ILE A 51 -2.37 -3.21 -2.21
C ILE A 51 -2.49 -3.19 -0.69
N GLU A 52 -1.50 -2.65 -0.01
CA GLU A 52 -1.35 -2.73 1.44
C GLU A 52 -1.19 -1.35 2.05
N VAL A 53 -1.92 -1.09 3.13
CA VAL A 53 -1.80 0.14 3.90
C VAL A 53 -0.82 -0.11 5.05
N LYS A 54 0.23 0.71 5.13
CA LYS A 54 1.28 0.59 6.17
C LYS A 54 1.46 1.89 6.94
N ALA A 55 1.83 1.75 8.22
CA ALA A 55 2.26 2.86 9.05
C ALA A 55 3.53 3.53 8.51
N GLY A 56 3.62 4.86 8.65
CA GLY A 56 4.76 5.63 8.16
C GLY A 56 4.78 5.82 6.65
N LEU A 57 5.86 6.39 6.12
CA LEU A 57 5.95 6.83 4.71
C LEU A 57 6.89 5.98 3.85
N SER A 58 7.60 5.03 4.47
CA SER A 58 8.67 4.26 3.80
C SER A 58 8.14 3.04 3.04
N GLY A 59 6.91 2.60 3.32
CA GLY A 59 6.37 1.33 2.86
C GLY A 59 7.06 0.10 3.45
N ARG A 60 7.94 0.25 4.44
CA ARG A 60 8.56 -0.87 5.16
C ARG A 60 7.77 -1.19 6.41
N ASP A 61 7.85 -2.43 6.87
CA ASP A 61 7.29 -2.81 8.16
C ASP A 61 8.08 -2.13 9.27
N LEU A 62 7.35 -1.51 10.20
CA LEU A 62 7.94 -0.89 11.36
C LEU A 62 8.12 -1.95 12.47
N PRO A 63 9.20 -1.85 13.26
CA PRO A 63 9.36 -2.74 14.40
C PRO A 63 8.23 -2.53 15.42
N PRO A 64 7.82 -3.56 16.20
CA PRO A 64 6.68 -3.46 17.11
C PRO A 64 6.75 -2.28 18.10
N LYS A 65 7.95 -1.91 18.54
CA LYS A 65 8.18 -0.77 19.45
C LYS A 65 7.81 0.59 18.84
N GLU A 66 7.88 0.71 17.52
CA GLU A 66 7.48 1.91 16.78
C GLU A 66 6.04 1.81 16.31
N LEU A 67 5.62 0.63 15.84
CA LEU A 67 4.27 0.39 15.33
C LEU A 67 3.19 0.63 16.39
N LYS A 68 3.46 0.29 17.66
CA LYS A 68 2.53 0.51 18.79
C LYS A 68 2.13 1.98 19.00
N LYS A 69 2.89 2.93 18.42
CA LYS A 69 2.60 4.37 18.52
C LYS A 69 1.54 4.83 17.52
N TYR A 70 1.29 4.04 16.47
CA TYR A 70 0.27 4.30 15.47
C TYR A 70 -1.12 3.80 15.91
N PRO A 71 -2.21 4.31 15.33
CA PRO A 71 -3.55 3.76 15.51
C PRO A 71 -3.61 2.25 15.29
N VAL A 72 -4.48 1.55 16.03
CA VAL A 72 -4.64 0.08 15.98
C VAL A 72 -4.91 -0.41 14.55
N SER A 73 -5.59 0.39 13.72
CA SER A 73 -5.84 0.08 12.31
C SER A 73 -4.58 -0.12 11.47
N PHE A 74 -3.43 0.43 11.87
CA PHE A 74 -2.15 0.21 11.20
C PHE A 74 -1.27 -0.85 11.88
N GLN A 75 -1.66 -1.34 13.06
CA GLN A 75 -0.86 -2.31 13.82
C GLN A 75 -1.03 -3.76 13.35
N THR A 76 -2.00 -3.99 12.47
CA THR A 76 -2.24 -5.29 11.83
C THR A 76 -2.13 -5.16 10.31
N PRO A 77 -1.62 -6.18 9.58
CA PRO A 77 -1.57 -6.15 8.13
C PRO A 77 -2.96 -5.89 7.53
N THR A 78 -3.08 -4.75 6.84
CA THR A 78 -4.32 -4.34 6.18
C THR A 78 -4.07 -4.23 4.70
N PHE A 79 -4.56 -5.22 3.95
CA PHE A 79 -4.29 -5.33 2.52
C PHE A 79 -5.47 -5.92 1.76
N ILE A 80 -5.48 -5.65 0.46
CA ILE A 80 -6.31 -6.35 -0.52
C ILE A 80 -5.39 -7.01 -1.54
N GLU A 81 -5.78 -8.19 -2.00
CA GLU A 81 -5.11 -8.89 -3.10
C GLU A 81 -6.08 -9.03 -4.27
N ILE A 82 -5.61 -8.66 -5.45
CA ILE A 82 -6.36 -8.73 -6.70
C ILE A 82 -5.63 -9.73 -7.59
N ASN A 83 -6.30 -10.82 -7.95
CA ASN A 83 -5.76 -11.77 -8.91
C ASN A 83 -5.89 -11.18 -10.32
N VAL A 84 -4.78 -11.15 -11.04
CA VAL A 84 -4.71 -10.73 -12.44
C VAL A 84 -4.86 -11.99 -13.29
N ARG A 85 -5.86 -12.01 -14.17
CA ARG A 85 -6.09 -13.08 -15.14
C ARG A 85 -6.25 -12.46 -16.52
#